data_AF-A0A7J6RZP1-F1
#
_entry.id   AF-A0A7J6RZP1-F1
#
_cell.length_a   1.000
_cell.length_b   1.000
_cell.length_c   1.000
_cell.angle_alpha   90.00
_cell.angle_beta   90.00
_cell.angle_gamma   90.00
#
_symmetry.space_group_name_H-M   'P 1'
#
loop_
_entity.id
_entity.type
_entity.pdbx_description
1 polymer ?
#
loop_
_entity_poly.entity_id
_entity_poly.type
_entity_poly.pdbx_seq_one_letter_code
_entity_poly.pdbx_strand_id
1 'polypeptide(L)'
;EMTMTIQNSVQQVFQTINKFMRSWKKYDTQWGLWDVKRRQDLERVAVEKKHGLSYFDAHLKVYKNLVETMLEQKRDHDVAFVRVDCSAIITGIRSQAQEWTREYGRILADMASKDLDKIRIEIRDHKDNIDFTPTKLE
;
A
#
# COMPACT_ATOMS: atom_id res chain seq x y z
N GLU A 1 39.81 34.19 6.36
CA GLU A 1 38.68 33.96 7.29
C GLU A 1 37.34 33.86 6.58
N MET A 2 36.89 34.86 5.81
CA MET A 2 35.59 34.81 5.09
C MET A 2 35.43 33.60 4.14
N THR A 3 36.49 33.21 3.42
CA THR A 3 36.45 32.05 2.50
C THR A 3 36.24 30.72 3.22
N MET A 4 36.85 30.54 4.40
CA MET A 4 36.65 29.36 5.24
C MET A 4 35.22 29.33 5.81
N THR A 5 34.67 30.48 6.22
CA THR A 5 33.29 30.58 6.70
C THR A 5 32.29 30.20 5.62
N ILE A 6 32.46 30.71 4.40
CA ILE A 6 31.59 30.37 3.26
C ILE A 6 31.67 28.87 2.94
N GLN A 7 32.88 28.31 2.89
CA GLN A 7 33.07 26.89 2.61
C GLN A 7 32.40 25.98 3.66
N ASN A 8 32.48 26.36 4.93
CA ASN A 8 31.81 25.66 6.03
C ASN A 8 30.28 25.75 5.89
N SER A 9 29.73 26.93 5.56
CA SER A 9 28.30 27.10 5.34
C SER A 9 27.78 26.27 4.17
N VAL A 10 28.53 26.21 3.06
CA VAL A 10 28.19 25.38 1.91
C VAL A 10 28.17 23.89 2.28
N GLN A 11 29.17 23.41 3.02
CA GLN A 11 29.17 22.02 3.51
C GLN A 11 27.99 21.71 4.41
N GLN A 12 27.61 22.63 5.29
CA GLN A 12 26.46 22.45 6.19
C GLN A 12 25.13 22.36 5.43
N VAL A 13 24.96 23.14 4.36
CA VAL A 13 23.81 23.05 3.45
C VAL A 13 23.76 21.67 2.79
N PHE A 14 24.88 21.18 2.24
CA PHE A 14 24.93 19.84 1.64
C PHE A 14 24.64 18.72 2.64
N GLN A 15 25.11 18.82 3.87
CA GLN A 15 24.79 17.84 4.92
C GLN A 15 23.29 17.83 5.24
N THR A 16 22.66 19.01 5.27
CA THR A 16 21.23 19.16 5.55
C THR A 16 20.39 18.57 4.42
N ILE A 17 20.73 18.88 3.16
CA ILE A 17 20.08 18.31 1.99
C ILE A 17 20.26 16.78 1.96
N ASN A 18 21.46 16.26 2.24
CA ASN A 18 21.69 14.82 2.30
C ASN A 18 20.85 14.13 3.38
N LYS A 19 20.72 14.74 4.56
CA LYS A 19 19.85 14.22 5.62
C LYS A 19 18.38 14.24 5.19
N PHE A 20 17.94 15.30 4.53
CA PHE A 20 16.60 15.41 3.95
C PHE A 20 16.34 14.33 2.90
N MET A 21 17.23 14.15 1.92
CA MET A 21 17.12 13.08 0.91
C MET A 21 17.07 11.69 1.54
N ARG A 22 17.90 11.43 2.57
CA ARG A 22 17.88 10.16 3.32
C ARG A 22 16.56 9.91 4.03
N SER A 23 15.84 10.96 4.44
CA SER A 23 14.55 10.81 5.11
C SER A 23 13.48 10.19 4.21
N TRP A 24 13.59 10.35 2.88
CA TRP A 24 12.71 9.72 1.91
C TRP A 24 13.03 8.24 1.66
N LYS A 25 14.27 7.80 1.95
CA LYS A 25 14.69 6.41 1.77
C LYS A 25 13.89 5.42 2.62
N LYS A 26 13.25 5.87 3.70
CA LYS A 26 12.34 5.05 4.52
C LYS A 26 11.16 4.46 3.72
N TYR A 27 10.71 5.15 2.67
CA TYR A 27 9.59 4.66 1.84
C TYR A 27 10.00 3.49 0.95
N ASP A 28 11.28 3.40 0.63
CA ASP A 28 11.87 2.23 -0.03
C ASP A 28 12.15 1.13 0.99
N THR A 29 12.91 1.42 2.05
CA THR A 29 13.44 0.37 2.94
C THR A 29 12.49 -0.11 4.03
N GLN A 30 11.73 0.79 4.67
CA GLN A 30 10.85 0.44 5.80
C GLN A 30 9.43 0.14 5.35
N TRP A 31 8.92 0.93 4.40
CA TRP A 31 7.59 0.70 3.83
C TRP A 31 7.60 -0.43 2.81
N GLY A 32 8.75 -0.68 2.15
CA GLY A 32 8.88 -1.71 1.13
C GLY A 32 7.97 -1.45 -0.07
N LEU A 33 7.73 -0.17 -0.43
CA LEU A 33 6.81 0.17 -1.50
C LEU A 33 7.21 -0.44 -2.85
N TRP A 34 8.51 -0.62 -3.06
CA TRP A 34 9.09 -1.25 -4.26
C TRP A 34 9.57 -2.70 -4.01
N ASP A 35 9.18 -3.32 -2.88
CA ASP A 35 9.60 -4.69 -2.57
C ASP A 35 8.80 -5.71 -3.40
N VAL A 36 9.47 -6.30 -4.38
CA VAL A 36 8.91 -7.33 -5.27
C VAL A 36 8.54 -8.60 -4.51
N LYS A 37 9.31 -8.98 -3.47
CA LYS A 37 9.02 -10.18 -2.69
C LYS A 37 7.72 -10.02 -1.92
N ARG A 38 7.50 -8.83 -1.34
CA ARG A 38 6.27 -8.52 -0.62
C ARG A 38 5.03 -8.60 -1.51
N ARG A 39 5.14 -8.23 -2.79
CA ARG A 39 4.04 -8.41 -3.77
C ARG A 39 3.75 -9.88 -4.03
N GLN A 40 4.80 -10.69 -4.22
CA GLN A 40 4.65 -12.14 -4.39
C GLN A 40 4.02 -12.81 -3.17
N ASP A 41 4.41 -12.38 -1.97
CA ASP A 41 3.83 -12.91 -0.72
C ASP A 41 2.36 -12.52 -0.57
N LEU A 42 1.96 -11.31 -1.01
CA LEU A 42 0.57 -10.89 -1.02
C LEU A 42 -0.30 -11.78 -1.92
N GLU A 43 0.19 -12.18 -3.10
CA GLU A 43 -0.53 -13.16 -3.94
C GLU A 43 -0.68 -14.52 -3.26
N ARG A 44 0.34 -14.98 -2.52
CA ARG A 44 0.24 -16.23 -1.75
C ARG A 44 -0.78 -16.13 -0.64
N VAL A 45 -0.95 -14.96 -0.02
CA VAL A 45 -1.99 -14.74 0.99
C VAL A 45 -3.38 -15.05 0.42
N ALA A 46 -3.66 -14.69 -0.83
CA ALA A 46 -4.94 -14.99 -1.49
C ALA A 46 -5.22 -16.49 -1.64
N VAL A 47 -4.18 -17.32 -1.72
CA VAL A 47 -4.26 -18.76 -2.02
C VAL A 47 -4.17 -19.61 -0.76
N GLU A 48 -3.26 -19.28 0.15
CA GLU A 48 -2.81 -20.18 1.22
C GLU A 48 -3.26 -19.76 2.62
N LYS A 49 -3.52 -18.47 2.84
CA LYS A 49 -3.81 -17.94 4.19
C LYS A 49 -5.11 -17.16 4.19
N LYS A 50 -6.18 -17.77 4.71
CA LYS A 50 -7.42 -17.07 5.08
C LYS A 50 -7.14 -16.07 6.21
N HIS A 51 -6.63 -14.90 5.86
CA HIS A 51 -6.61 -13.75 6.77
C HIS A 51 -8.02 -13.19 6.90
N GLY A 52 -8.39 -12.76 8.11
CA GLY A 52 -9.68 -12.10 8.33
C GLY A 52 -9.72 -10.71 7.69
N LEU A 53 -10.93 -10.17 7.50
CA LEU A 53 -11.18 -8.85 6.91
C LEU A 53 -10.36 -7.73 7.58
N SER A 54 -10.18 -7.81 8.90
CA SER A 54 -9.39 -6.84 9.69
C SER A 54 -7.94 -6.67 9.19
N TYR A 55 -7.33 -7.72 8.66
CA TYR A 55 -6.00 -7.66 8.06
C TYR A 55 -5.99 -6.74 6.82
N PHE A 56 -6.95 -6.94 5.91
CA PHE A 56 -7.07 -6.13 4.70
C PHE A 56 -7.43 -4.68 5.03
N ASP A 57 -8.36 -4.45 5.95
CA ASP A 57 -8.76 -3.10 6.37
C ASP A 57 -7.58 -2.32 6.97
N ALA A 58 -6.79 -2.96 7.83
CA ALA A 58 -5.61 -2.32 8.41
C ALA A 58 -4.60 -1.89 7.32
N HIS A 59 -4.31 -2.78 6.37
CA HIS A 59 -3.38 -2.48 5.28
C HIS A 59 -3.92 -1.42 4.31
N LEU A 60 -5.18 -1.52 3.88
CA LEU A 60 -5.83 -0.54 3.01
C LEU A 60 -5.83 0.85 3.65
N LYS A 61 -6.14 0.94 4.95
CA LYS A 61 -6.10 2.20 5.70
C LYS A 61 -4.71 2.81 5.74
N VAL A 62 -3.67 2.00 5.98
CA VAL A 62 -2.28 2.48 6.02
C VAL A 62 -1.86 3.10 4.68
N TYR A 63 -2.12 2.42 3.56
CA TYR A 63 -1.74 2.93 2.24
C TYR A 63 -2.60 4.13 1.81
N LYS A 64 -3.89 4.14 2.17
CA LYS A 64 -4.77 5.30 1.93
C LYS A 64 -4.27 6.54 2.68
N ASN A 65 -3.95 6.40 3.97
CA ASN A 65 -3.40 7.49 4.78
C ASN A 65 -2.05 7.97 4.23
N LEU A 66 -1.22 7.07 3.68
CA LEU A 66 0.03 7.46 3.03
C LEU A 66 -0.22 8.35 1.80
N VAL A 67 -1.20 8.00 0.96
CA VAL A 67 -1.58 8.82 -0.20
C VAL A 67 -2.01 10.22 0.22
N GLU A 68 -2.86 10.32 1.25
CA GLU A 68 -3.32 11.60 1.81
C GLU A 68 -2.15 12.41 2.38
N THR A 69 -1.29 11.77 3.18
CA THR A 69 -0.08 12.40 3.75
C THR A 69 0.83 12.97 2.65
N MET A 70 1.00 12.24 1.54
CA MET A 70 1.83 12.69 0.41
C MET A 70 1.20 13.86 -0.35
N LEU A 71 -0.13 14.00 -0.36
CA LEU A 71 -0.81 15.16 -0.99
C LEU A 71 -0.60 16.45 -0.19
N GLU A 72 -0.49 16.33 1.13
CA GLU A 72 -0.24 17.47 2.04
C GLU A 72 1.23 17.90 2.07
N GLN A 73 2.16 17.06 1.59
CA GLN A 73 3.58 17.42 1.54
C GLN A 73 3.84 18.56 0.56
N LYS A 74 4.70 19.49 1.00
CA LYS A 74 5.18 20.57 0.13
C LYS A 74 6.07 19.98 -0.98
N ARG A 75 5.83 20.45 -2.20
CA ARG A 75 6.62 20.06 -3.39
C ARG A 75 8.00 20.69 -3.38
N ASP A 76 8.12 21.91 -2.88
CA ASP A 76 9.39 22.61 -2.76
C ASP A 76 9.89 22.59 -1.31
N HIS A 77 11.16 22.26 -1.15
CA HIS A 77 11.86 22.36 0.13
C HIS A 77 13.08 23.27 0.00
N ASP A 78 13.03 24.43 0.64
CA ASP A 78 14.09 25.42 0.62
C ASP A 78 15.09 25.16 1.76
N VAL A 79 16.37 25.02 1.40
CA VAL A 79 17.50 24.86 2.32
C VAL A 79 18.53 25.93 2.02
N ALA A 80 18.55 26.98 2.85
CA ALA A 80 19.37 28.17 2.66
C ALA A 80 19.19 28.77 1.25
N PHE A 81 20.17 28.61 0.37
CA PHE A 81 20.17 29.14 -0.99
C PHE A 81 19.78 28.09 -2.06
N VAL A 82 19.43 26.85 -1.67
CA VAL A 82 19.05 25.77 -2.58
C VAL A 82 17.58 25.43 -2.40
N ARG A 83 16.83 25.35 -3.51
CA ARG A 83 15.47 24.80 -3.55
C ARG A 83 15.51 23.39 -4.09
N VAL A 84 14.89 22.45 -3.37
CA VAL A 84 14.77 21.05 -3.79
C VAL A 84 13.33 20.77 -4.21
N ASP A 85 13.16 20.37 -5.48
CA ASP A 85 11.86 19.90 -5.99
C ASP A 85 11.65 18.42 -5.62
N CYS A 86 10.59 18.18 -4.85
CA CYS A 86 10.15 16.89 -4.35
C CYS A 86 8.91 16.36 -5.11
N SER A 87 8.45 17.04 -6.16
CA SER A 87 7.25 16.67 -6.91
C SER A 87 7.31 15.25 -7.46
N ALA A 88 8.47 14.86 -8.01
CA ALA A 88 8.67 13.54 -8.59
C ALA A 88 8.61 12.43 -7.53
N ILE A 89 9.28 12.62 -6.39
CA ILE A 89 9.30 11.59 -5.33
C ILE A 89 7.95 11.45 -4.65
N ILE A 90 7.25 12.57 -4.39
CA ILE A 90 5.89 12.57 -3.84
C ILE A 90 4.94 11.81 -4.78
N THR A 91 5.02 12.10 -6.08
CA THR A 91 4.19 11.43 -7.09
C THR A 91 4.50 9.94 -7.19
N GLY A 92 5.79 9.57 -7.16
CA GLY A 92 6.22 8.17 -7.18
C GLY A 92 5.70 7.38 -5.97
N ILE A 93 5.87 7.91 -4.75
CA ILE A 93 5.37 7.29 -3.52
C ILE A 93 3.85 7.15 -3.56
N ARG A 94 3.14 8.20 -3.98
CA ARG A 94 1.68 8.18 -4.09
C ARG A 94 1.19 7.11 -5.08
N SER A 95 1.80 7.05 -6.26
CA SER A 95 1.45 6.06 -7.28
C SER A 95 1.65 4.64 -6.76
N GLN A 96 2.76 4.38 -6.06
CA GLN A 96 3.02 3.08 -5.48
C GLN A 96 2.04 2.73 -4.37
N ALA A 97 1.74 3.66 -3.46
CA ALA A 97 0.74 3.43 -2.42
C ALA A 97 -0.65 3.10 -3.01
N GLN A 98 -1.05 3.80 -4.08
CA GLN A 98 -2.30 3.50 -4.80
C GLN A 98 -2.29 2.14 -5.51
N GLU A 99 -1.14 1.69 -6.00
CA GLU A 99 -0.97 0.36 -6.57
C GLU A 99 -1.16 -0.71 -5.50
N TRP A 100 -0.55 -0.54 -4.33
CA TRP A 100 -0.76 -1.42 -3.18
C TRP A 100 -2.23 -1.47 -2.75
N THR A 101 -2.91 -0.32 -2.63
CA THR A 101 -4.36 -0.29 -2.32
C THR A 101 -5.18 -1.09 -3.33
N ARG A 102 -4.85 -0.99 -4.62
CA ARG A 102 -5.53 -1.73 -5.68
C ARG A 102 -5.30 -3.24 -5.57
N GLU A 103 -4.07 -3.69 -5.34
CA GLU A 103 -3.78 -5.13 -5.21
C GLU A 103 -4.45 -5.76 -3.98
N TYR A 104 -4.34 -5.12 -2.82
CA TYR A 104 -5.05 -5.57 -1.61
C TYR A 104 -6.57 -5.62 -1.84
N GLY A 105 -7.14 -4.61 -2.51
CA GLY A 105 -8.56 -4.56 -2.83
C GLY A 105 -8.99 -5.63 -3.83
N ARG A 106 -8.17 -5.90 -4.85
CA ARG A 106 -8.40 -6.96 -5.85
C ARG A 106 -8.46 -8.33 -5.19
N ILE A 107 -7.47 -8.66 -4.37
CA ILE A 107 -7.42 -9.95 -3.66
C ILE A 107 -8.64 -10.11 -2.73
N LEU A 108 -9.00 -9.05 -2.00
CA LEU A 108 -10.16 -9.06 -1.13
C LEU A 108 -11.46 -9.30 -1.93
N ALA A 109 -11.62 -8.64 -3.08
CA ALA A 109 -12.78 -8.82 -3.96
C ALA A 109 -12.85 -10.23 -4.55
N ASP A 110 -11.72 -10.81 -4.96
CA ASP A 110 -11.62 -12.18 -5.47
C ASP A 110 -12.01 -13.20 -4.38
N MET A 111 -11.55 -13.00 -3.14
CA MET A 111 -11.92 -13.84 -2.00
C MET A 111 -13.41 -13.75 -1.69
N ALA A 112 -13.95 -12.54 -1.61
CA ALA A 112 -15.37 -12.32 -1.33
C ALA A 112 -16.27 -12.92 -2.41
N SER A 113 -15.89 -12.80 -3.69
CA SER A 113 -16.62 -13.38 -4.81
C SER A 113 -16.65 -14.91 -4.76
N LYS A 114 -15.51 -15.54 -4.46
CA LYS A 114 -15.43 -17.00 -4.28
C LYS A 114 -16.30 -17.50 -3.12
N ASP A 115 -16.31 -16.78 -2.00
CA ASP A 115 -17.13 -17.18 -0.86
C ASP A 115 -18.64 -16.94 -1.10
N LEU A 116 -19.00 -15.87 -1.81
CA LEU A 116 -20.37 -15.62 -2.27
C LEU A 116 -20.87 -16.76 -3.18
N ASP A 117 -20.03 -17.20 -4.13
CA ASP A 117 -20.41 -18.26 -5.07
C ASP A 117 -20.59 -19.61 -4.37
N LYS A 118 -19.77 -19.93 -3.36
CA LYS A 118 -19.98 -21.13 -2.51
C LYS A 118 -21.33 -21.08 -1.80
N ILE A 119 -21.64 -19.95 -1.15
CA ILE A 119 -22.92 -19.77 -0.45
C ILE A 119 -24.10 -19.91 -1.43
N ARG A 120 -23.97 -19.37 -2.65
CA ARG A 120 -25.00 -19.52 -3.69
C ARG A 120 -25.20 -20.97 -4.12
N ILE A 121 -24.12 -21.76 -4.19
CA ILE A 121 -24.19 -23.19 -4.49
C ILE A 121 -24.89 -23.91 -3.34
N GLU A 122 -24.47 -23.68 -2.09
CA GLU A 122 -25.10 -24.30 -0.91
C GLU A 122 -26.60 -23.97 -0.80
N ILE A 123 -26.99 -22.71 -1.03
CA ILE A 123 -28.40 -22.30 -1.05
C ILE A 123 -29.17 -23.04 -2.14
N ARG A 124 -28.58 -23.21 -3.33
CA ARG A 124 -29.21 -23.93 -4.44
C ARG A 124 -29.37 -25.40 -4.09
N ASP A 125 -28.32 -26.04 -3.59
CA ASP A 125 -28.35 -27.46 -3.21
C ASP A 125 -29.39 -27.70 -2.11
N HIS A 126 -29.47 -26.82 -1.10
CA HIS A 126 -30.51 -26.90 -0.08
C HIS A 126 -31.91 -26.70 -0.63
N LYS A 127 -32.09 -25.77 -1.58
CA LYS A 127 -33.37 -25.57 -2.26
C LYS A 127 -33.79 -26.80 -3.06
N ASP A 128 -32.88 -27.37 -3.84
CA ASP A 128 -33.16 -28.56 -4.66
C ASP A 128 -33.52 -29.77 -3.77
N ASN A 129 -32.89 -29.89 -2.59
CA ASN A 129 -33.24 -30.90 -1.59
C ASN A 129 -34.61 -30.68 -0.92
N ILE A 130 -35.07 -29.44 -0.79
CA ILE A 130 -36.41 -29.12 -0.24
C ILE A 130 -37.49 -29.35 -1.31
N ASP A 131 -37.20 -28.98 -2.56
CA ASP A 131 -38.09 -29.20 -3.70
C ASP A 131 -38.17 -30.71 -4.05
N PHE A 132 -37.20 -31.51 -3.62
CA PHE A 132 -37.29 -32.98 -3.59
C PHE A 132 -38.34 -33.41 -2.57
N THR A 133 -39.58 -33.51 -3.02
CA THR A 133 -40.68 -34.12 -2.26
C THR A 133 -40.28 -35.56 -1.91
N PRO A 134 -40.26 -35.99 -0.63
CA PRO A 134 -39.86 -37.35 -0.28
C PRO A 134 -40.91 -38.30 -0.87
N THR A 135 -40.58 -38.92 -2.01
CA THR A 135 -41.54 -39.72 -2.78
C THR A 135 -41.62 -41.17 -2.30
N LYS A 136 -40.94 -41.54 -1.20
CA LYS A 136 -41.19 -42.77 -0.43
C LYS A 136 -40.38 -42.76 0.86
N LEU A 137 -41.06 -42.84 2.01
CA LEU A 137 -40.57 -43.69 3.09
C LEU A 137 -40.90 -45.13 2.67
N GLU A 138 -39.87 -45.89 2.30
CA GLU A 138 -39.87 -47.34 2.55
C GLU A 138 -38.94 -47.60 3.73
#